data_AF-A0A7K3GIW2-F1
#
_entry.id   AF-A0A7K3GIW2-F1
#
_cell.length_a   1.000
_cell.length_b   1.000
_cell.length_c   1.000
_cell.angle_alpha   90.00
_cell.angle_beta   90.00
_cell.angle_gamma   90.00
#
_symmetry.space_group_name_H-M   'P 1'
#
loop_
_entity.id
_entity.type
_entity.pdbx_description
1 polymer ?
#
loop_
_entity_poly.entity_id
_entity_poly.type
_entity_poly.pdbx_seq_one_letter_code
_entity_poly.pdbx_strand_id
1 'polypeptide(L)'
;MTPSSNRPDRSAALHKVRARATGTPDDPSWPLRLAEDLRGIRADWKTSAEVCADAAWAARSAGRSVLGLLSPEDVLATDRDPITARTMAHLYLSALRFDFRCPTLQRLVEHLAQTARQPLDCYTRALYAFALLGQSRPEGLAVMDEVIATAEEHTKTLHVLLHGLWLGQDLHQGAERLLALSSRPALATGTDPIVLFRVAGALRRLGQYDEGLSAIDRAIDCLPPGDISVHADLVRERSLICAARDLHQHRSPTRTSSGVPS
;
A
#
# COMPACT_ATOMS: atom_id res chain seq x y z
N MET A 1 -28.72 -24.33 -20.74
CA MET A 1 -28.22 -23.59 -19.56
C MET A 1 -27.71 -24.62 -18.56
N THR A 2 -26.41 -24.87 -18.53
CA THR A 2 -25.75 -25.75 -17.56
C THR A 2 -25.39 -24.95 -16.31
N PRO A 3 -25.64 -25.45 -15.09
CA PRO A 3 -25.36 -24.70 -13.87
C PRO A 3 -23.86 -24.66 -13.55
N SER A 4 -23.48 -23.56 -12.90
CA SER A 4 -22.15 -23.17 -12.44
C SER A 4 -21.54 -24.15 -11.43
N SER A 5 -20.91 -25.22 -11.89
CA SER A 5 -20.08 -26.11 -11.06
C SER A 5 -18.67 -25.56 -10.75
N ASN A 6 -18.22 -24.49 -11.41
CA ASN A 6 -16.82 -24.03 -11.36
C ASN A 6 -16.49 -22.98 -10.27
N ARG A 7 -17.49 -22.44 -9.58
CA ARG A 7 -17.30 -21.33 -8.62
C ARG A 7 -16.77 -21.77 -7.25
N PRO A 8 -17.25 -22.88 -6.65
CA PRO A 8 -16.72 -23.39 -5.38
C PRO A 8 -15.25 -23.80 -5.50
N ASP A 9 -14.89 -24.49 -6.59
CA ASP A 9 -13.53 -24.97 -6.84
C ASP A 9 -12.53 -23.83 -7.02
N ARG A 10 -12.91 -22.74 -7.70
CA ARG A 10 -12.06 -21.56 -7.86
C ARG A 10 -11.82 -20.83 -6.53
N SER A 11 -12.84 -20.72 -5.68
CA SER A 11 -12.71 -20.08 -4.36
C SER A 11 -11.79 -20.90 -3.44
N ALA A 12 -11.99 -22.23 -3.40
CA ALA A 12 -11.12 -23.13 -2.64
C ALA A 12 -9.68 -23.12 -3.18
N ALA A 13 -9.49 -23.10 -4.49
CA ALA A 13 -8.17 -22.98 -5.11
C ALA A 13 -7.48 -21.66 -4.73
N LEU A 14 -8.19 -20.52 -4.81
CA LEU A 14 -7.65 -19.22 -4.42
C LEU A 14 -7.26 -19.19 -2.93
N HIS A 15 -8.08 -19.77 -2.05
CA HIS A 15 -7.76 -19.85 -0.63
C HIS A 15 -6.48 -20.66 -0.38
N LYS A 16 -6.31 -21.81 -1.06
CA LYS A 16 -5.08 -22.61 -1.00
C LYS A 16 -3.86 -21.84 -1.50
N VAL A 17 -4.00 -21.12 -2.62
CA VAL A 17 -2.91 -20.30 -3.18
C VAL A 17 -2.50 -19.20 -2.19
N ARG A 18 -3.47 -18.48 -1.60
CA ARG A 18 -3.19 -17.46 -0.58
C ARG A 18 -2.46 -18.03 0.63
N ALA A 19 -2.93 -19.15 1.17
CA ALA A 19 -2.29 -19.81 2.31
C ALA A 19 -0.85 -20.25 2.01
N ARG A 20 -0.59 -20.80 0.82
CA ARG A 20 0.77 -21.17 0.41
C ARG A 20 1.68 -19.96 0.23
N ALA A 21 1.17 -18.91 -0.39
CA ALA A 21 1.91 -17.69 -0.70
C ALA A 21 2.44 -16.97 0.55
N THR A 22 1.73 -17.09 1.68
CA THR A 22 2.14 -16.50 2.97
C THR A 22 2.77 -17.50 3.94
N GLY A 23 2.66 -18.82 3.69
CA GLY A 23 3.06 -19.86 4.63
C GLY A 23 4.47 -20.44 4.47
N THR A 24 5.16 -20.22 3.35
CA THR A 24 6.47 -20.89 3.08
C THR A 24 7.55 -19.98 2.48
N PRO A 25 8.03 -18.97 3.22
CA PRO A 25 9.09 -18.09 2.72
C PRO A 25 10.48 -18.77 2.65
N ASP A 26 10.68 -19.95 3.26
CA ASP A 26 11.98 -20.66 3.30
C ASP A 26 12.45 -21.20 1.94
N ASP A 27 11.54 -21.44 1.00
CA ASP A 27 11.91 -22.04 -0.28
C ASP A 27 12.16 -20.96 -1.33
N PRO A 28 13.40 -20.81 -1.86
CA PRO A 28 13.77 -19.72 -2.76
C PRO A 28 13.01 -19.71 -4.10
N SER A 29 12.37 -20.82 -4.47
CA SER A 29 11.56 -20.92 -5.71
C SER A 29 10.08 -20.57 -5.51
N TRP A 30 9.70 -20.08 -4.33
CA TRP A 30 8.32 -19.67 -4.05
C TRP A 30 7.75 -18.62 -5.03
N PRO A 31 8.50 -17.63 -5.56
CA PRO A 31 7.93 -16.68 -6.52
C PRO A 31 7.48 -17.37 -7.82
N LEU A 32 8.25 -18.35 -8.29
CA LEU A 32 7.93 -19.14 -9.48
C LEU A 32 6.73 -20.04 -9.25
N ARG A 33 6.67 -20.76 -8.12
CA ARG A 33 5.50 -21.57 -7.77
C ARG A 33 4.23 -20.72 -7.63
N LEU A 34 4.36 -19.51 -7.06
CA LEU A 34 3.22 -18.60 -6.97
C LEU A 34 2.72 -18.19 -8.36
N ALA A 35 3.63 -17.93 -9.30
CA ALA A 35 3.24 -17.67 -10.69
C ALA A 35 2.56 -18.88 -11.35
N GLU A 36 3.07 -20.09 -11.12
CA GLU A 36 2.44 -21.32 -11.61
C GLU A 36 1.03 -21.51 -11.04
N ASP A 37 0.86 -21.26 -9.74
CA ASP A 37 -0.42 -21.30 -9.04
C ASP A 37 -1.42 -20.29 -9.61
N LEU A 38 -1.01 -19.03 -9.75
CA LEU A 38 -1.85 -17.96 -10.31
C LEU A 38 -2.21 -18.22 -11.79
N ARG A 39 -1.28 -18.80 -12.56
CA ARG A 39 -1.53 -19.24 -13.92
C ARG A 39 -2.53 -20.40 -13.96
N GLY A 40 -2.40 -21.38 -13.06
CA GLY A 40 -3.30 -22.53 -12.95
C GLY A 40 -4.76 -22.13 -12.72
N ILE A 41 -4.99 -21.06 -11.93
CA ILE A 41 -6.34 -20.52 -11.67
C ILE A 41 -6.77 -19.41 -12.64
N ARG A 42 -5.94 -19.10 -13.67
CA ARG A 42 -6.16 -18.00 -14.62
C ARG A 42 -6.45 -16.68 -13.91
N ALA A 43 -5.57 -16.29 -13.00
CA ALA A 43 -5.70 -15.08 -12.20
C ALA A 43 -5.78 -13.81 -13.08
N ASP A 44 -6.77 -12.97 -12.78
CA ASP A 44 -6.83 -11.61 -13.31
C ASP A 44 -5.86 -10.70 -12.53
N TRP A 45 -5.83 -9.41 -12.90
CA TRP A 45 -4.92 -8.47 -12.23
C TRP A 45 -5.32 -8.23 -10.77
N LYS A 46 -6.62 -8.27 -10.44
CA LYS A 46 -7.12 -8.07 -9.06
C LYS A 46 -6.64 -9.20 -8.16
N THR A 47 -6.88 -10.44 -8.59
CA THR A 47 -6.43 -11.64 -7.87
C THR A 47 -4.91 -11.64 -7.70
N SER A 48 -4.16 -11.30 -8.77
CA SER A 48 -2.70 -11.17 -8.72
C SER A 48 -2.26 -10.12 -7.69
N ALA A 49 -2.85 -8.93 -7.72
CA ALA A 49 -2.51 -7.84 -6.82
C ALA A 49 -2.77 -8.19 -5.34
N GLU A 50 -3.90 -8.83 -5.04
CA GLU A 50 -4.22 -9.32 -3.70
C GLU A 50 -3.19 -10.30 -3.17
N VAL A 51 -2.94 -11.36 -3.94
CA VAL A 51 -2.07 -12.45 -3.51
C VAL A 51 -0.61 -12.00 -3.45
N CYS A 52 -0.13 -11.27 -4.46
CA CYS A 52 1.27 -10.84 -4.53
C CYS A 52 1.61 -9.79 -3.47
N ALA A 53 0.71 -8.86 -3.17
CA ALA A 53 0.94 -7.86 -2.12
C ALA A 53 1.10 -8.53 -0.74
N ASP A 54 0.22 -9.48 -0.43
CA ASP A 54 0.24 -10.21 0.84
C ASP A 54 1.47 -11.13 0.94
N ALA A 55 1.81 -11.83 -0.14
CA ALA A 55 3.01 -12.65 -0.20
C ALA A 55 4.30 -11.83 -0.03
N ALA A 56 4.41 -10.70 -0.71
CA ALA A 56 5.57 -9.81 -0.60
C ALA A 56 5.71 -9.23 0.82
N TRP A 57 4.61 -8.86 1.47
CA TRP A 57 4.62 -8.40 2.85
C TRP A 57 5.03 -9.52 3.83
N ALA A 58 4.44 -10.71 3.70
CA ALA A 58 4.77 -11.85 4.56
C ALA A 58 6.24 -12.24 4.42
N ALA A 59 6.75 -12.31 3.19
CA ALA A 59 8.15 -12.63 2.92
C ALA A 59 9.10 -11.58 3.52
N ARG A 60 8.80 -10.28 3.37
CA ARG A 60 9.55 -9.19 4.00
C ARG A 60 9.53 -9.29 5.51
N SER A 61 8.37 -9.52 6.11
CA SER A 61 8.20 -9.62 7.58
C SER A 61 8.97 -10.81 8.16
N ALA A 62 9.15 -11.87 7.38
CA ALA A 62 10.00 -13.01 7.71
C ALA A 62 11.50 -12.81 7.41
N GLY A 63 11.93 -11.59 7.04
CA GLY A 63 13.33 -11.29 6.70
C GLY A 63 13.81 -11.87 5.36
N ARG A 64 12.88 -12.26 4.48
CA ARG A 64 13.16 -12.94 3.20
C ARG A 64 12.49 -12.22 2.03
N SER A 65 12.82 -10.95 1.87
CA SER A 65 12.27 -10.11 0.81
C SER A 65 12.45 -10.73 -0.58
N VAL A 66 11.43 -10.56 -1.44
CA VAL A 66 11.46 -10.94 -2.87
C VAL A 66 12.68 -10.33 -3.57
N LEU A 67 13.16 -9.17 -3.12
CA LEU A 67 14.32 -8.48 -3.70
C LEU A 67 15.63 -9.28 -3.58
N GLY A 68 15.69 -10.28 -2.70
CA GLY A 68 16.82 -11.22 -2.62
C GLY A 68 16.68 -12.46 -3.52
N LEU A 69 15.53 -12.63 -4.17
CA LEU A 69 15.19 -13.82 -4.98
C LEU A 69 14.98 -13.50 -6.46
N LEU A 70 14.47 -12.31 -6.77
CA LEU A 70 14.25 -11.85 -8.14
C LEU A 70 15.17 -10.68 -8.46
N SER A 71 15.60 -10.62 -9.72
CA SER A 71 16.30 -9.47 -10.29
C SER A 71 15.36 -8.58 -11.11
N PRO A 72 15.75 -7.33 -11.45
CA PRO A 72 15.02 -6.55 -12.44
C PRO A 72 14.88 -7.27 -13.80
N GLU A 73 15.87 -8.06 -14.22
CA GLU A 73 15.83 -8.80 -15.48
C GLU A 73 14.71 -9.85 -15.49
N ASP A 74 14.49 -10.52 -14.36
CA ASP A 74 13.37 -11.45 -14.21
C ASP A 74 12.00 -10.79 -14.40
N VAL A 75 11.87 -9.54 -13.96
CA VAL A 75 10.63 -8.77 -14.08
C VAL A 75 10.42 -8.27 -15.50
N LEU A 76 11.50 -7.96 -16.21
CA LEU A 76 11.48 -7.39 -17.56
C LEU A 76 11.48 -8.44 -18.68
N ALA A 77 11.62 -9.72 -18.35
CA ALA A 77 11.64 -10.83 -19.30
C ALA A 77 10.36 -10.85 -20.18
N THR A 78 10.55 -10.82 -21.51
CA THR A 78 9.45 -10.69 -22.49
C THR A 78 8.98 -12.03 -23.09
N ASP A 79 9.63 -13.13 -22.73
CA ASP A 79 9.36 -14.49 -23.17
C ASP A 79 8.35 -15.24 -22.28
N ARG A 80 7.96 -14.64 -21.15
CA ARG A 80 7.03 -15.23 -20.17
C ARG A 80 5.57 -15.07 -20.61
N ASP A 81 4.72 -16.00 -20.16
CA ASP A 81 3.28 -15.85 -20.34
C ASP A 81 2.74 -14.64 -19.54
N PRO A 82 1.60 -14.03 -19.95
CA PRO A 82 1.12 -12.80 -19.33
C PRO A 82 0.79 -12.88 -17.84
N ILE A 83 0.40 -14.04 -17.31
CA ILE A 83 0.08 -14.19 -15.88
C ILE A 83 1.37 -14.30 -15.08
N THR A 84 2.34 -15.09 -15.57
CA THR A 84 3.66 -15.19 -14.95
C THR A 84 4.38 -13.84 -14.95
N ALA A 85 4.41 -13.13 -16.09
CA ALA A 85 5.02 -11.80 -16.18
C ALA A 85 4.39 -10.81 -15.18
N ARG A 86 3.05 -10.78 -15.10
CA ARG A 86 2.33 -9.93 -14.14
C ARG A 86 2.63 -10.29 -12.69
N THR A 87 2.68 -11.59 -12.37
CA THR A 87 2.99 -12.07 -11.01
C THR A 87 4.37 -11.57 -10.57
N MET A 88 5.37 -11.71 -11.44
CA MET A 88 6.75 -11.29 -11.16
C MET A 88 6.84 -9.77 -10.95
N ALA A 89 6.17 -8.99 -11.81
CA ALA A 89 6.08 -7.55 -11.66
C ALA A 89 5.38 -7.16 -10.34
N HIS A 90 4.21 -7.73 -10.05
CA HIS A 90 3.44 -7.41 -8.84
C HIS A 90 4.22 -7.75 -7.56
N LEU A 91 4.91 -8.89 -7.50
CA LEU A 91 5.75 -9.27 -6.37
C LEU A 91 6.91 -8.31 -6.16
N TYR A 92 7.70 -8.09 -7.21
CA TYR A 92 8.92 -7.28 -7.12
C TYR A 92 8.62 -5.82 -6.82
N LEU A 93 7.65 -5.23 -7.52
CA LEU A 93 7.24 -3.84 -7.31
C LEU A 93 6.60 -3.63 -5.92
N SER A 94 5.84 -4.62 -5.41
CA SER A 94 5.32 -4.56 -4.03
C SER A 94 6.43 -4.59 -3.00
N ALA A 95 7.47 -5.41 -3.21
CA ALA A 95 8.62 -5.44 -2.33
C ALA A 95 9.39 -4.11 -2.34
N LEU A 96 9.61 -3.52 -3.53
CA LEU A 96 10.18 -2.16 -3.63
C LEU A 96 9.32 -1.11 -2.90
N ARG A 97 8.00 -1.22 -2.95
CA ARG A 97 7.07 -0.35 -2.22
C ARG A 97 7.27 -0.46 -0.71
N PHE A 98 7.36 -1.68 -0.16
CA PHE A 98 7.52 -1.88 1.28
C PHE A 98 8.89 -1.46 1.80
N ASP A 99 9.90 -1.42 0.94
CA ASP A 99 11.24 -0.91 1.27
C ASP A 99 11.45 0.54 0.81
N PHE A 100 10.38 1.22 0.39
CA PHE A 100 10.40 2.63 -0.04
C PHE A 100 11.42 2.96 -1.13
N ARG A 101 11.71 2.01 -2.02
CA ARG A 101 12.69 2.13 -3.12
C ARG A 101 12.09 2.87 -4.32
N CYS A 102 11.48 4.02 -4.09
CA CYS A 102 10.67 4.76 -5.08
C CYS A 102 11.39 5.04 -6.40
N PRO A 103 12.64 5.57 -6.44
CA PRO A 103 13.33 5.82 -7.70
C PRO A 103 13.61 4.55 -8.52
N THR A 104 13.77 3.41 -7.84
CA THR A 104 13.98 2.12 -8.53
C THR A 104 12.66 1.58 -9.08
N LEU A 105 11.58 1.68 -8.29
CA LEU A 105 10.24 1.30 -8.73
C LEU A 105 9.81 2.12 -9.96
N GLN A 106 9.98 3.45 -9.90
CA GLN A 106 9.65 4.35 -10.99
C GLN A 106 10.31 3.93 -12.31
N ARG A 107 11.66 3.83 -12.31
CA ARG A 107 12.43 3.44 -13.52
C ARG A 107 11.99 2.09 -14.08
N LEU A 108 11.70 1.13 -13.20
CA LEU A 108 11.29 -0.20 -13.62
C LEU A 108 9.91 -0.18 -14.29
N VAL A 109 8.95 0.58 -13.75
CA VAL A 109 7.62 0.69 -14.37
C VAL A 109 7.67 1.48 -15.67
N GLU A 110 8.50 2.52 -15.76
CA GLU A 110 8.72 3.24 -17.03
C GLU A 110 9.30 2.31 -18.11
N HIS A 111 10.24 1.43 -17.76
CA HIS A 111 10.78 0.44 -18.68
C HIS A 111 9.75 -0.63 -19.06
N LEU A 112 8.94 -1.11 -18.11
CA LEU A 112 7.82 -2.00 -18.39
C LEU A 112 6.84 -1.35 -19.37
N ALA A 113 6.50 -0.06 -19.17
CA ALA A 113 5.58 0.66 -20.06
C ALA A 113 6.10 0.75 -21.51
N GLN A 114 7.42 0.87 -21.69
CA GLN A 114 8.05 0.95 -23.01
C GLN A 114 8.09 -0.40 -23.73
N THR A 115 8.19 -1.50 -22.99
CA THR A 115 8.40 -2.85 -23.54
C THR A 115 7.13 -3.71 -23.53
N ALA A 116 6.10 -3.29 -22.81
CA ALA A 116 4.88 -4.05 -22.66
C ALA A 116 4.08 -4.13 -23.97
N ARG A 117 3.65 -5.34 -24.30
CA ARG A 117 2.74 -5.61 -25.43
C ARG A 117 1.29 -5.19 -25.15
N GLN A 118 0.97 -4.92 -23.88
CA GLN A 118 -0.36 -4.53 -23.41
C GLN A 118 -0.23 -3.36 -22.43
N PRO A 119 -1.28 -2.51 -22.30
CA PRO A 119 -1.29 -1.46 -21.29
C PRO A 119 -1.06 -2.03 -19.87
N LEU A 120 -0.36 -1.27 -19.04
CA LEU A 120 -0.15 -1.62 -17.64
C LEU A 120 -1.49 -1.73 -16.90
N ASP A 121 -1.64 -2.79 -16.11
CA ASP A 121 -2.82 -2.97 -15.28
C ASP A 121 -2.92 -1.89 -14.18
N CYS A 122 -4.12 -1.76 -13.61
CA CYS A 122 -4.44 -0.71 -12.65
C CYS A 122 -3.56 -0.79 -11.38
N TYR A 123 -3.19 -1.99 -10.92
CA TYR A 123 -2.35 -2.16 -9.74
C TYR A 123 -0.90 -1.75 -10.02
N THR A 124 -0.36 -2.10 -11.18
CA THR A 124 0.98 -1.66 -11.62
C THR A 124 1.04 -0.13 -11.77
N ARG A 125 0.00 0.50 -12.34
CA ARG A 125 -0.11 1.97 -12.41
C ARG A 125 -0.21 2.62 -11.03
N ALA A 126 -0.89 1.98 -10.08
CA ALA A 126 -0.92 2.46 -8.70
C ALA A 126 0.45 2.41 -8.03
N LEU A 127 1.24 1.37 -8.29
CA LEU A 127 2.62 1.26 -7.79
C LEU A 127 3.52 2.36 -8.37
N TYR A 128 3.32 2.71 -9.65
CA TYR A 128 3.96 3.87 -10.26
C TYR A 128 3.56 5.19 -9.59
N ALA A 129 2.26 5.41 -9.37
CA ALA A 129 1.77 6.57 -8.63
C ALA A 129 2.39 6.63 -7.22
N PHE A 130 2.46 5.50 -6.50
CA PHE A 130 3.15 5.41 -5.21
C PHE A 130 4.60 5.89 -5.29
N ALA A 131 5.36 5.46 -6.30
CA ALA A 131 6.75 5.88 -6.43
C ALA A 131 6.91 7.38 -6.70
N LEU A 132 6.01 7.97 -7.49
CA LEU A 132 6.01 9.42 -7.73
C LEU A 132 5.61 10.19 -6.47
N LEU A 133 4.47 9.82 -5.85
CA LEU A 133 3.96 10.45 -4.64
C LEU A 133 4.95 10.35 -3.48
N GLY A 134 5.60 9.20 -3.31
CA GLY A 134 6.62 8.99 -2.29
C GLY A 134 7.89 9.82 -2.47
N GLN A 135 8.12 10.36 -3.68
CA GLN A 135 9.17 11.33 -3.99
C GLN A 135 8.64 12.78 -3.96
N SER A 136 7.44 13.02 -3.45
CA SER A 136 6.73 14.30 -3.49
C SER A 136 6.60 14.88 -4.91
N ARG A 137 6.54 14.03 -5.95
CA ARG A 137 6.36 14.46 -7.35
C ARG A 137 4.88 14.76 -7.63
N PRO A 138 4.52 15.98 -8.06
CA PRO A 138 3.12 16.35 -8.29
C PRO A 138 2.47 15.54 -9.42
N GLU A 139 3.25 15.03 -10.38
CA GLU A 139 2.76 14.14 -11.45
C GLU A 139 2.13 12.86 -10.89
N GLY A 140 2.57 12.42 -9.70
CA GLY A 140 1.97 11.29 -9.01
C GLY A 140 0.49 11.50 -8.65
N LEU A 141 0.06 12.75 -8.42
CA LEU A 141 -1.34 13.07 -8.14
C LEU A 141 -2.22 12.87 -9.37
N ALA A 142 -1.73 13.25 -10.56
CA ALA A 142 -2.45 13.01 -11.82
C ALA A 142 -2.61 11.51 -12.09
N VAL A 143 -1.53 10.73 -11.96
CA VAL A 143 -1.59 9.26 -12.13
C VAL A 143 -2.53 8.63 -11.09
N MET A 144 -2.50 9.11 -9.85
CA MET A 144 -3.42 8.65 -8.80
C MET A 144 -4.88 8.88 -9.19
N ASP A 145 -5.22 10.08 -9.67
CA ASP A 145 -6.60 10.42 -10.05
C ASP A 145 -7.08 9.53 -11.23
N GLU A 146 -6.22 9.22 -12.20
CA GLU A 146 -6.53 8.27 -13.28
C GLU A 146 -6.73 6.83 -12.79
N VAL A 147 -5.91 6.38 -11.84
CA VAL A 147 -6.03 5.04 -11.22
C VAL A 147 -7.35 4.96 -10.45
N ILE A 148 -7.69 5.96 -9.65
CA ILE A 148 -8.95 6.02 -8.89
C ILE A 148 -10.16 5.90 -9.81
N ALA A 149 -10.13 6.55 -10.98
CA ALA A 149 -11.22 6.49 -11.95
C ALA A 149 -11.44 5.08 -12.55
N THR A 150 -10.43 4.21 -12.50
CA THR A 150 -10.46 2.89 -13.17
C THR A 150 -10.32 1.69 -12.22
N ALA A 151 -10.04 1.91 -10.93
CA ALA A 151 -9.74 0.85 -9.97
C ALA A 151 -10.96 0.10 -9.42
N GLU A 152 -12.20 0.53 -9.70
CA GLU A 152 -13.44 -0.10 -9.21
C GLU A 152 -13.43 -0.42 -7.69
N GLU A 153 -12.97 0.52 -6.85
CA GLU A 153 -12.85 0.32 -5.40
C GLU A 153 -11.93 -0.86 -4.98
N HIS A 154 -11.00 -1.30 -5.82
CA HIS A 154 -10.10 -2.40 -5.47
C HIS A 154 -9.19 -2.03 -4.28
N THR A 155 -9.43 -2.65 -3.12
CA THR A 155 -8.81 -2.31 -1.83
C THR A 155 -7.28 -2.23 -1.90
N LYS A 156 -6.58 -3.25 -2.43
CA LYS A 156 -5.10 -3.23 -2.47
C LYS A 156 -4.55 -2.10 -3.32
N THR A 157 -5.24 -1.75 -4.41
CA THR A 157 -4.87 -0.60 -5.26
C THR A 157 -4.98 0.69 -4.46
N LEU A 158 -6.09 0.90 -3.76
CA LEU A 158 -6.28 2.10 -2.92
C LEU A 158 -5.26 2.15 -1.76
N HIS A 159 -4.89 1.00 -1.17
CA HIS A 159 -3.82 0.94 -0.17
C HIS A 159 -2.44 1.35 -0.71
N VAL A 160 -2.14 1.08 -1.99
CA VAL A 160 -0.90 1.56 -2.63
C VAL A 160 -0.91 3.08 -2.70
N LEU A 161 -2.00 3.67 -3.17
CA LEU A 161 -2.15 5.12 -3.31
C LEU A 161 -2.09 5.84 -1.96
N LEU A 162 -2.81 5.32 -0.95
CA LEU A 162 -2.72 5.79 0.43
C LEU A 162 -1.28 5.77 0.97
N HIS A 163 -0.51 4.75 0.61
CA HIS A 163 0.88 4.63 1.03
C HIS A 163 1.75 5.73 0.41
N GLY A 164 1.50 6.06 -0.87
CA GLY A 164 2.23 7.10 -1.58
C GLY A 164 1.96 8.48 -0.99
N LEU A 165 0.69 8.81 -0.73
CA LEU A 165 0.29 10.06 -0.09
C LEU A 165 0.84 10.21 1.34
N TRP A 166 0.89 9.11 2.10
CA TRP A 166 1.45 9.10 3.44
C TRP A 166 2.95 9.39 3.41
N LEU A 167 3.68 8.79 2.47
CA LEU A 167 5.13 8.98 2.33
C LEU A 167 5.47 10.39 1.82
N GLY A 168 4.72 10.92 0.84
CA GLY A 168 4.93 12.25 0.27
C GLY A 168 4.57 13.38 1.23
N GLN A 169 5.59 14.15 1.66
CA GLN A 169 5.42 15.24 2.62
C GLN A 169 5.01 16.57 1.96
N ASP A 170 5.49 16.84 0.76
CA ASP A 170 5.37 18.15 0.09
C ASP A 170 4.42 18.12 -1.11
N LEU A 171 3.33 17.37 -0.98
CA LEU A 171 2.29 17.28 -2.00
C LEU A 171 1.19 18.31 -1.73
N HIS A 172 0.75 18.99 -2.78
CA HIS A 172 -0.39 19.91 -2.70
C HIS A 172 -1.64 19.18 -2.19
N GLN A 173 -2.17 19.62 -1.05
CA GLN A 173 -3.31 19.01 -0.36
C GLN A 173 -3.12 17.50 -0.09
N GLY A 174 -1.87 17.05 0.11
CA GLY A 174 -1.56 15.63 0.25
C GLY A 174 -2.27 14.97 1.43
N ALA A 175 -2.38 15.67 2.57
CA ALA A 175 -3.05 15.16 3.76
C ALA A 175 -4.58 15.10 3.57
N GLU A 176 -5.18 16.14 2.99
CA GLU A 176 -6.61 16.19 2.69
C GLU A 176 -7.01 15.12 1.67
N ARG A 177 -6.18 14.92 0.64
CA ARG A 177 -6.36 13.85 -0.34
C ARG A 177 -6.25 12.47 0.29
N LEU A 178 -5.35 12.29 1.25
CA LEU A 178 -5.23 11.04 2.02
C LEU A 178 -6.53 10.76 2.79
N LEU A 179 -7.06 11.76 3.51
CA LEU A 179 -8.31 11.63 4.24
C LEU A 179 -9.50 11.32 3.32
N ALA A 180 -9.60 12.02 2.18
CA ALA A 180 -10.64 11.76 1.19
C ALA A 180 -10.54 10.32 0.64
N LEU A 181 -9.33 9.85 0.31
CA LEU A 181 -9.09 8.49 -0.16
C LEU A 181 -9.43 7.44 0.91
N SER A 182 -9.07 7.70 2.17
CA SER A 182 -9.35 6.79 3.29
C SER A 182 -10.84 6.65 3.61
N SER A 183 -11.65 7.64 3.23
CA SER A 183 -13.10 7.66 3.44
C SER A 183 -13.88 6.89 2.37
N ARG A 184 -13.21 6.31 1.37
CA ARG A 184 -13.87 5.51 0.34
C ARG A 184 -14.43 4.20 0.91
N PRO A 185 -15.55 3.66 0.39
CA PRO A 185 -16.20 2.48 0.94
C PRO A 185 -15.28 1.26 1.11
N ALA A 186 -14.35 1.03 0.19
CA ALA A 186 -13.42 -0.09 0.25
C ALA A 186 -12.34 0.02 1.35
N LEU A 187 -12.19 1.19 1.97
CA LEU A 187 -11.21 1.48 3.02
C LEU A 187 -11.87 1.91 4.35
N ALA A 188 -13.09 2.42 4.30
CA ALA A 188 -13.84 2.93 5.45
C ALA A 188 -14.46 1.81 6.32
N THR A 189 -13.73 0.72 6.56
CA THR A 189 -14.19 -0.40 7.42
C THR A 189 -14.13 -0.05 8.91
N GLY A 190 -13.40 1.01 9.27
CA GLY A 190 -13.20 1.45 10.65
C GLY A 190 -12.34 0.51 11.52
N THR A 191 -11.80 -0.55 10.92
CA THR A 191 -11.08 -1.63 11.62
C THR A 191 -9.74 -1.99 10.97
N ASP A 192 -9.39 -1.37 9.85
CA ASP A 192 -8.08 -1.57 9.24
C ASP A 192 -7.02 -0.70 9.96
N PRO A 193 -6.09 -1.30 10.73
CA PRO A 193 -5.10 -0.55 11.50
C PRO A 193 -4.14 0.25 10.61
N ILE A 194 -3.87 -0.22 9.38
CA ILE A 194 -2.97 0.46 8.45
C ILE A 194 -3.64 1.70 7.82
N VAL A 195 -4.95 1.65 7.57
CA VAL A 195 -5.71 2.84 7.15
C VAL A 195 -5.74 3.86 8.29
N LEU A 196 -6.09 3.43 9.51
CA LEU A 196 -6.18 4.30 10.69
C LEU A 196 -4.83 4.97 11.01
N PHE A 197 -3.73 4.22 10.92
CA PHE A 197 -2.37 4.76 11.05
C PHE A 197 -2.10 5.91 10.09
N ARG A 198 -2.45 5.75 8.81
CA ARG A 198 -2.23 6.77 7.78
C ARG A 198 -3.13 7.98 7.97
N VAL A 199 -4.37 7.76 8.39
CA VAL A 199 -5.31 8.83 8.78
C VAL A 199 -4.73 9.65 9.93
N ALA A 200 -4.21 9.01 10.98
CA ALA A 200 -3.58 9.70 12.10
C ALA A 200 -2.42 10.62 11.64
N GLY A 201 -1.57 10.13 10.74
CA GLY A 201 -0.48 10.92 10.16
C GLY A 201 -0.96 12.11 9.32
N ALA A 202 -2.06 11.96 8.56
CA ALA A 202 -2.66 13.07 7.83
C ALA A 202 -3.27 14.12 8.77
N LEU A 203 -4.02 13.69 9.78
CA LEU A 203 -4.61 14.57 10.79
C LEU A 203 -3.53 15.37 11.54
N ARG A 204 -2.40 14.72 11.87
CA ARG A 204 -1.23 15.41 12.44
C ARG A 204 -0.70 16.52 11.52
N ARG A 205 -0.57 16.24 10.21
CA ARG A 205 -0.09 17.23 9.22
C ARG A 205 -1.04 18.43 9.09
N LEU A 206 -2.33 18.23 9.36
CA LEU A 206 -3.36 19.27 9.36
C LEU A 206 -3.52 19.97 10.72
N GLY A 207 -2.77 19.59 11.75
CA GLY A 207 -2.89 20.16 13.10
C GLY A 207 -4.10 19.65 13.89
N GLN A 208 -4.81 18.64 13.38
CA GLN A 208 -5.96 17.99 14.03
C GLN A 208 -5.48 16.90 14.98
N TYR A 209 -4.80 17.31 16.05
CA TYR A 209 -4.02 16.40 16.89
C TYR A 209 -4.89 15.46 17.72
N ASP A 210 -6.03 15.91 18.24
CA ASP A 210 -6.88 15.08 19.09
C ASP A 210 -7.60 13.99 18.29
N GLU A 211 -8.06 14.33 17.08
CA GLU A 211 -8.57 13.34 16.12
C GLU A 211 -7.47 12.38 15.68
N GLY A 212 -6.25 12.88 15.46
CA GLY A 212 -5.08 12.05 15.15
C GLY A 212 -4.77 11.05 16.25
N LEU A 213 -4.83 11.46 17.52
CA LEU A 213 -4.64 10.58 18.68
C LEU A 213 -5.75 9.53 18.78
N SER A 214 -7.01 9.92 18.57
CA SER A 214 -8.13 8.98 18.55
C SER A 214 -7.97 7.93 17.43
N ALA A 215 -7.53 8.35 16.25
CA ALA A 215 -7.28 7.45 15.13
C ALA A 215 -6.12 6.47 15.41
N ILE A 216 -5.01 6.92 15.99
CA ILE A 216 -3.86 6.05 16.27
C ILE A 216 -4.14 5.09 17.42
N ASP A 217 -4.86 5.50 18.46
CA ASP A 217 -5.25 4.63 19.56
C ASP A 217 -6.17 3.51 19.06
N ARG A 218 -7.13 3.83 18.19
CA ARG A 218 -7.95 2.81 17.49
C ARG A 218 -7.14 1.89 16.59
N ALA A 219 -6.10 2.41 15.92
CA ALA A 219 -5.22 1.59 15.09
C ALA A 219 -4.49 0.54 15.93
N ILE A 220 -4.05 0.91 17.14
CA ILE A 220 -3.40 0.01 18.10
C ILE A 220 -4.41 -1.05 18.58
N ASP A 221 -5.64 -0.66 18.93
CA ASP A 221 -6.67 -1.60 19.38
C ASP A 221 -7.08 -2.62 18.29
N CYS A 222 -7.03 -2.23 17.02
CA CYS A 222 -7.37 -3.10 15.90
C CYS A 222 -6.19 -3.95 15.40
N LEU A 223 -4.97 -3.71 15.90
CA LEU A 223 -3.79 -4.44 15.43
C LEU A 223 -3.80 -5.89 15.96
N PRO A 224 -3.68 -6.90 15.08
CA PRO A 224 -3.57 -8.28 15.52
C PRO A 224 -2.36 -8.49 16.46
N PRO A 225 -2.50 -9.34 17.50
CA PRO A 225 -1.37 -9.65 18.37
C PRO A 225 -0.23 -10.28 17.57
N GLY A 226 1.01 -9.91 17.91
CA GLY A 226 2.23 -10.46 17.31
C GLY A 226 2.85 -9.63 16.18
N ASP A 227 2.18 -8.59 15.67
CA ASP A 227 2.78 -7.68 14.68
C ASP A 227 3.63 -6.58 15.33
N ILE A 228 4.77 -6.99 15.90
CA ILE A 228 5.64 -6.14 16.72
C ILE A 228 6.18 -4.95 15.90
N SER A 229 6.54 -5.17 14.64
CA SER A 229 7.05 -4.12 13.77
C SER A 229 6.01 -3.03 13.51
N VAL A 230 4.77 -3.41 13.17
CA VAL A 230 3.71 -2.44 12.90
C VAL A 230 3.35 -1.72 14.20
N HIS A 231 3.26 -2.43 15.34
CA HIS A 231 3.01 -1.81 16.64
C HIS A 231 4.03 -0.70 16.97
N ALA A 232 5.32 -0.96 16.70
CA ALA A 232 6.37 0.04 16.92
C ALA A 232 6.18 1.30 16.05
N ASP A 233 5.74 1.14 14.80
CA ASP A 233 5.41 2.27 13.92
C ASP A 233 4.19 3.05 14.42
N LEU A 234 3.15 2.37 14.93
CA LEU A 234 1.98 3.02 15.51
C LEU A 234 2.34 3.87 16.74
N VAL A 235 3.12 3.31 17.67
CA VAL A 235 3.57 4.02 18.89
C VAL A 235 4.46 5.21 18.54
N ARG A 236 5.32 5.06 17.52
CA ARG A 236 6.14 6.17 17.01
C ARG A 236 5.29 7.31 16.49
N GLU A 237 4.30 7.02 15.65
CA GLU A 237 3.38 8.04 15.11
C GLU A 237 2.59 8.71 16.23
N ARG A 238 2.07 7.95 17.20
CA ARG A 238 1.42 8.51 18.39
C ARG A 238 2.32 9.51 19.12
N SER A 239 3.60 9.16 19.30
CA SER A 239 4.59 10.03 19.94
C SER A 239 4.84 11.31 19.13
N LEU A 240 4.88 11.22 17.79
CA LEU A 240 5.01 12.38 16.90
C LEU A 240 3.79 13.31 17.00
N ILE A 241 2.58 12.76 17.17
CA ILE A 241 1.36 13.57 17.35
C ILE A 241 1.43 14.35 18.66
N CYS A 242 1.79 13.70 19.77
CA CYS A 242 1.98 14.39 21.05
C CYS A 242 3.01 15.51 20.95
N ALA A 243 4.19 15.22 20.40
CA ALA A 243 5.26 16.23 20.27
C ALA A 243 4.84 17.42 19.38
N ALA A 244 4.12 17.16 18.28
CA ALA A 244 3.62 18.22 17.41
C ALA A 244 2.56 19.10 18.11
N ARG A 245 1.66 18.49 18.88
CA ARG A 245 0.65 19.20 19.66
C ARG A 245 1.28 20.11 20.71
N ASP A 246 2.25 19.59 21.48
CA ASP A 246 2.93 20.35 22.53
C ASP A 246 3.69 21.54 21.94
N LEU A 247 4.40 21.33 20.82
CA LEU A 247 5.09 22.41 20.10
C LEU A 247 4.12 23.50 19.62
N HIS A 248 2.95 23.12 19.11
CA HIS A 248 1.93 24.06 18.66
C HIS A 248 1.34 24.89 19.82
N GLN A 249 1.08 24.24 20.96
CA GLN A 249 0.59 24.88 22.17
C GLN A 249 1.61 25.89 22.75
N HIS A 250 2.90 25.57 22.72
CA HIS A 250 3.95 26.49 23.18
C HIS A 250 4.24 27.66 22.22
N ARG A 251 3.94 27.51 20.93
CA ARG A 251 4.12 28.58 19.92
C ARG A 251 2.96 29.56 19.85
N SER A 252 1.77 29.17 20.28
CA SER A 252 0.64 30.10 20.44
C SER A 252 0.90 30.91 21.71
N PRO A 253 1.28 32.20 21.64
CA PRO A 253 1.36 33.00 22.84
C PRO A 253 -0.06 33.07 23.40
N THR A 254 -0.21 32.76 24.68
CA THR A 254 -1.28 33.32 25.49
C THR A 254 -1.45 34.77 25.08
N ARG A 255 -2.53 35.09 24.36
CA ARG A 255 -3.11 36.43 24.33
C ARG A 255 -3.47 36.69 25.79
N THR A 256 -2.50 37.21 26.54
CA THR A 256 -2.74 37.79 27.84
C THR A 256 -3.76 38.87 27.59
N SER A 257 -5.01 38.54 27.95
CA SER A 257 -6.03 39.48 28.34
C SER A 257 -5.36 40.55 29.19
N SER A 258 -5.05 41.69 28.58
CA SER A 258 -4.83 42.92 29.32
C SER A 258 -6.21 43.42 29.71
N GLY A 259 -6.77 42.81 30.75
CA GLY A 259 -7.84 43.38 31.54
C GLY A 259 -7.34 44.64 32.25
N VAL A 260 -7.70 45.79 31.68
CA VAL A 260 -8.22 47.07 32.27
C VAL A 260 -8.27 47.11 33.82
N PRO A 261 -7.74 48.13 34.53
CA PRO A 261 -8.41 49.45 34.78
C PRO A 261 -7.42 50.64 34.94
N SER A 262 -7.72 51.94 34.90
CA SER A 262 -8.90 52.82 35.09
C SER A 262 -8.75 54.05 34.20
#